data_AF-A0A098LL08-F1
#
_entry.id   AF-A0A098LL08-F1
#
_cell.length_a   1.000
_cell.length_b   1.000
_cell.length_c   1.000
_cell.angle_alpha   90.00
_cell.angle_beta   90.00
_cell.angle_gamma   90.00
#
_symmetry.space_group_name_H-M   'P 1'
#
loop_
_entity.id
_entity.type
_entity.pdbx_description
1 polymer ?
#
loop_
_entity_poly.entity_id
_entity_poly.type
_entity_poly.pdbx_seq_one_letter_code
_entity_poly.pdbx_strand_id
1 'polypeptide(L)'
;MTLKGIVIVSLSTLTGMAIAFIANFYILEKILISDPCYYHNHKTNIIFDMFYNFPAHEGFHPYPTVFNFIFTIASGGLCGYVFSSKKLRKI
;
A
#
# COMPACT_ATOMS: atom_id res chain seq x y z
N MET A 1 10.34 17.42 20.87
CA MET A 1 8.96 17.00 20.55
C MET A 1 8.27 16.60 21.84
N THR A 2 7.06 17.08 22.13
CA THR A 2 6.36 16.71 23.37
C THR A 2 5.86 15.26 23.30
N LEU A 3 5.66 14.60 24.44
CA LEU A 3 5.10 13.24 24.49
C LEU A 3 3.78 13.14 23.72
N LYS A 4 2.89 14.14 23.87
CA LYS A 4 1.64 14.24 23.11
C LYS A 4 1.89 14.28 21.59
N GLY A 5 2.89 15.04 21.14
CA GLY A 5 3.27 15.11 19.73
C GLY A 5 3.77 13.77 19.20
N ILE A 6 4.60 13.06 19.99
CA ILE A 6 5.07 11.70 19.63
C ILE A 6 3.90 10.75 19.45
N VAL A 7 2.97 10.72 20.41
CA VAL A 7 1.79 9.84 20.34
C VAL A 7 0.94 10.14 19.11
N ILE A 8 0.69 11.41 18.80
CA ILE A 8 -0.11 11.82 17.63
C ILE A 8 0.56 11.38 16.32
N VAL A 9 1.88 11.59 16.19
CA VAL A 9 2.62 11.19 14.99
C VAL A 9 2.61 9.67 14.83
N SER A 10 2.91 8.93 15.89
CA SER A 10 2.92 7.45 15.85
C SER A 10 1.55 6.90 15.48
N LEU A 11 0.49 7.37 16.13
CA LEU A 11 -0.88 6.91 15.85
C LEU A 11 -1.29 7.24 14.41
N SER A 12 -1.03 8.47 13.95
CA SER A 12 -1.37 8.88 12.58
C SER A 12 -0.61 8.08 11.53
N THR A 13 0.66 7.75 11.79
CA THR A 13 1.50 6.94 10.92
C THR A 13 0.96 5.51 10.82
N LEU A 14 0.64 4.88 11.96
CA LEU A 14 0.03 3.54 11.99
C LEU A 14 -1.34 3.51 11.29
N THR A 15 -2.19 4.52 11.52
CA THR A 15 -3.47 4.65 10.82
C THR A 15 -3.27 4.82 9.32
N GLY A 16 -2.30 5.63 8.89
CA GLY A 16 -1.96 5.81 7.47
C GLY A 16 -1.52 4.50 6.81
N MET A 17 -0.66 3.72 7.48
CA MET A 17 -0.25 2.38 7.02
C MET A 17 -1.46 1.45 6.86
N ALA A 18 -2.34 1.38 7.86
CA ALA A 18 -3.51 0.51 7.82
C ALA A 18 -4.49 0.90 6.70
N ILE A 19 -4.76 2.19 6.53
CA ILE A 19 -5.63 2.70 5.45
C ILE A 19 -5.03 2.36 4.08
N ALA A 20 -3.74 2.60 3.89
CA ALA A 20 -3.07 2.29 2.61
C ALA A 20 -3.12 0.78 2.30
N PHE A 21 -2.91 -0.07 3.31
CA PHE A 21 -2.99 -1.52 3.15
C PHE A 21 -4.40 -1.97 2.72
N ILE A 22 -5.45 -1.46 3.38
CA ILE A 22 -6.84 -1.75 3.00
C ILE A 22 -7.12 -1.23 1.58
N ALA A 23 -6.74 0.01 1.27
CA ALA A 23 -6.95 0.59 -0.04
C ALA A 23 -6.22 -0.20 -1.14
N ASN A 24 -5.05 -0.77 -0.86
CA ASN A 24 -4.30 -1.57 -1.82
C ASN A 24 -5.10 -2.80 -2.28
N PHE A 25 -5.58 -3.62 -1.35
CA PHE A 25 -6.35 -4.83 -1.66
C PHE A 25 -7.76 -4.55 -2.19
N TYR A 26 -8.47 -3.60 -1.58
CA TYR A 26 -9.89 -3.40 -1.88
C TYR A 26 -10.17 -2.44 -3.03
N ILE A 27 -9.22 -1.56 -3.33
CA ILE A 27 -9.42 -0.48 -4.32
C ILE A 27 -8.38 -0.62 -5.43
N LEU A 28 -7.09 -0.48 -5.12
CA LEU A 28 -6.05 -0.43 -6.16
C LEU A 28 -5.96 -1.74 -6.94
N GLU A 29 -5.97 -2.88 -6.27
CA GLU A 29 -5.93 -4.19 -6.93
C GLU A 29 -7.12 -4.36 -7.90
N LYS A 30 -8.33 -4.01 -7.48
CA LYS A 30 -9.53 -4.11 -8.36
C LYS A 30 -9.49 -3.16 -9.55
N ILE A 31 -8.89 -1.98 -9.37
CA ILE A 31 -8.76 -0.99 -10.46
C ILE A 31 -7.68 -1.44 -11.44
N LEU A 32 -6.53 -1.91 -10.96
CA LEU A 32 -5.37 -2.28 -11.77
C LEU A 32 -5.54 -3.67 -12.42
N ILE A 33 -6.17 -4.60 -11.72
CA ILE A 33 -6.43 -5.98 -12.14
C ILE A 33 -7.94 -6.16 -12.20
N SER A 34 -8.55 -5.63 -13.27
CA SER A 34 -10.00 -5.76 -13.47
C SER A 34 -10.42 -7.21 -13.77
N ASP A 35 -9.54 -7.98 -14.41
CA ASP A 35 -9.72 -9.42 -14.64
C ASP A 35 -8.41 -10.15 -14.30
N PRO A 36 -8.36 -10.95 -13.22
CA PRO A 36 -7.17 -11.73 -12.86
C PRO A 36 -6.88 -12.87 -13.84
N CYS A 37 -7.89 -13.38 -14.55
CA CYS A 37 -7.73 -14.47 -15.52
C CYS A 37 -7.04 -14.00 -16.81
N TYR A 38 -7.12 -12.71 -17.13
CA TYR A 38 -6.51 -12.09 -18.31
C TYR A 38 -5.03 -12.48 -18.47
N TYR A 39 -4.29 -12.51 -17.36
CA TYR A 39 -2.85 -12.70 -17.33
C TYR A 39 -2.39 -14.15 -17.55
N HIS A 40 -3.31 -15.12 -17.65
CA HIS A 40 -2.96 -16.49 -18.07
C HIS A 40 -2.51 -16.56 -19.53
N ASN A 41 -2.96 -15.60 -20.36
CA ASN A 41 -2.71 -15.61 -21.80
C ASN A 41 -2.02 -14.32 -22.30
N HIS A 42 -1.69 -13.40 -21.40
CA HIS A 42 -1.13 -12.09 -21.74
C HIS A 42 0.16 -11.83 -20.98
N LYS A 43 1.13 -11.22 -21.67
CA LYS A 43 2.39 -10.80 -21.05
C LYS A 43 2.16 -9.57 -20.19
N THR A 44 2.80 -9.56 -19.04
CA THR A 44 2.91 -8.39 -18.16
C THR A 44 4.03 -7.48 -18.60
N ASN A 45 4.05 -6.28 -18.03
CA ASN A 45 5.16 -5.34 -18.19
C ASN A 45 5.98 -5.28 -16.89
N ILE A 46 7.16 -4.67 -16.97
CA ILE A 46 8.10 -4.59 -15.85
C ILE A 46 7.54 -3.90 -14.60
N ILE A 47 6.64 -2.93 -14.78
CA ILE A 47 6.01 -2.22 -13.66
C ILE A 47 5.04 -3.17 -12.96
N PHE A 48 4.24 -3.91 -13.72
CA PHE A 48 3.34 -4.92 -13.18
C PHE A 48 4.11 -5.97 -12.39
N ASP A 49 5.18 -6.53 -12.96
CA ASP A 49 6.00 -7.58 -12.33
C ASP A 49 6.73 -7.12 -11.06
N MET A 50 6.97 -5.81 -10.92
CA MET A 50 7.54 -5.25 -9.71
C MET A 50 6.54 -5.28 -8.55
N PHE A 51 5.26 -5.04 -8.85
CA PHE A 51 4.19 -4.95 -7.85
C PHE A 51 3.38 -6.24 -7.66
N TYR A 52 3.38 -7.13 -8.64
CA TYR A 52 2.59 -8.36 -8.63
C TYR A 52 3.40 -9.54 -9.15
N ASN A 53 3.17 -10.72 -8.56
CA ASN A 53 3.69 -12.00 -9.04
C ASN A 53 2.54 -13.01 -9.23
N PHE A 54 2.87 -14.22 -9.68
CA PHE A 54 1.89 -15.26 -10.01
C PHE A 54 2.18 -16.56 -9.23
N PRO A 55 1.96 -16.59 -7.91
CA PRO A 55 2.27 -17.74 -7.10
C PRO A 55 1.26 -18.89 -7.34
N ALA A 56 1.74 -20.12 -7.30
CA ALA A 56 0.92 -21.30 -7.60
C ALA A 56 -0.28 -21.48 -6.63
N HIS A 57 -0.16 -21.05 -5.37
CA HIS A 57 -1.24 -21.16 -4.38
C HIS A 57 -2.41 -20.19 -4.63
N GLU A 58 -2.20 -19.16 -5.45
CA GLU A 58 -3.25 -18.22 -5.91
C GLU A 58 -3.80 -18.63 -7.29
N GLY A 59 -3.52 -19.86 -7.75
CA GLY A 59 -3.93 -20.33 -9.07
C GLY A 59 -3.23 -19.62 -10.23
N PHE A 60 -2.01 -19.10 -9.99
CA PHE A 60 -1.29 -18.23 -10.92
C PHE A 60 -2.07 -16.96 -11.28
N HIS A 61 -2.85 -16.42 -10.33
CA HIS A 61 -3.40 -15.07 -10.44
C HIS A 61 -2.42 -14.03 -9.86
N PRO A 62 -2.53 -12.76 -10.31
CA PRO A 62 -1.74 -11.68 -9.75
C PRO A 62 -1.89 -11.60 -8.22
N TYR A 63 -0.77 -11.58 -7.51
CA TYR A 63 -0.72 -11.40 -6.07
C TYR A 63 0.32 -10.35 -5.71
N PRO A 64 0.08 -9.46 -4.73
CA PRO A 64 1.03 -8.42 -4.37
C PRO A 64 2.40 -8.97 -3.94
N THR A 65 3.47 -8.40 -4.48
CA THR A 65 4.84 -8.75 -4.08
C THR A 65 5.19 -8.17 -2.70
N VAL A 66 6.30 -8.64 -2.12
CA VAL A 66 6.89 -8.02 -0.93
C VAL A 66 7.20 -6.53 -1.17
N PHE A 67 7.65 -6.18 -2.39
CA PHE A 67 7.87 -4.79 -2.76
C PHE A 67 6.58 -3.98 -2.71
N ASN A 68 5.47 -4.50 -3.24
CA ASN A 68 4.16 -3.86 -3.16
C ASN A 68 3.75 -3.59 -1.70
N PHE A 69 3.91 -4.56 -0.81
CA PHE A 69 3.60 -4.38 0.61
C PHE A 69 4.47 -3.31 1.26
N ILE A 70 5.78 -3.33 1.02
CA ILE A 70 6.72 -2.32 1.55
C ILE A 70 6.34 -0.93 1.02
N PHE A 71 6.09 -0.81 -0.28
CA PHE A 71 5.70 0.45 -0.90
C PHE A 71 4.39 0.99 -0.33
N THR A 72 3.39 0.12 -0.16
CA THR A 72 2.08 0.47 0.41
C THR A 72 2.20 0.95 1.86
N ILE A 73 2.94 0.23 2.71
CA ILE A 73 3.13 0.60 4.11
C ILE A 73 3.96 1.90 4.21
N ALA A 74 5.02 2.03 3.40
CA ALA A 74 5.87 3.21 3.39
C ALA A 74 5.09 4.46 2.95
N SER A 75 4.30 4.37 1.88
CA SER A 75 3.48 5.47 1.39
C SER A 75 2.37 5.85 2.37
N GLY A 76 1.66 4.87 2.95
CA GLY A 76 0.66 5.10 3.99
C GLY A 76 1.23 5.76 5.24
N GLY A 77 2.37 5.24 5.71
CA GLY A 77 3.10 5.80 6.86
C GLY A 77 3.57 7.23 6.60
N LEU A 78 4.15 7.49 5.42
CA LEU A 78 4.58 8.83 5.02
C LEU A 78 3.39 9.81 4.98
N CYS A 79 2.24 9.40 4.44
CA CYS A 79 1.02 10.21 4.45
C CYS A 79 0.57 10.55 5.89
N GLY A 80 0.54 9.56 6.78
CA GLY A 80 0.19 9.76 8.19
C GLY A 80 1.17 10.68 8.93
N TYR A 81 2.47 10.52 8.67
CA TYR A 81 3.52 11.38 9.20
C TYR A 81 3.40 12.82 8.70
N VAL A 82 3.22 13.03 7.40
CA VAL A 82 3.07 14.38 6.80
C VAL A 82 1.82 15.07 7.32
N PHE A 83 0.70 14.34 7.43
CA PHE A 83 -0.55 14.87 7.96
C PHE A 83 -0.40 15.35 9.41
N SER A 84 0.13 14.50 10.28
CA SER A 84 0.34 14.83 11.71
C SER A 84 1.39 15.93 11.90
N SER A 85 2.47 15.92 11.14
CA SER A 85 3.52 16.95 11.19
C SER A 85 3.00 18.32 10.76
N LYS A 86 2.17 18.39 9.71
CA LYS A 86 1.51 19.65 9.30
C LYS A 86 0.54 20.16 10.37
N LYS A 87 -0.20 19.25 11.02
CA LYS A 87 -1.14 19.61 12.09
C LYS A 87 -0.42 20.15 13.33
N LEU A 88 0.69 19.52 13.74
CA LEU A 88 1.49 19.94 14.89
C LEU A 88 2.30 21.23 14.66
N ARG A 89 2.61 21.59 13.42
CA ARG A 89 3.24 22.88 13.08
C ARG A 89 2.26 24.06 13.06
N LYS A 90 0.95 23.79 13.01
CA LYS A 90 -0.11 24.81 12.99
C LYS A 90 -0.68 25.12 14.38
N ILE A 91 -0.30 24.36 15.41
CA ILE A 91 -0.68 24.53 16.81
C ILE A 91 0.51 25.17 17.52
#